data_AF-A0A9E2EU11-F1
#
_entry.id   AF-A0A9E2EU11-F1
#
_cell.length_a   1.000
_cell.length_b   1.000
_cell.length_c   1.000
_cell.angle_alpha   90.00
_cell.angle_beta   90.00
_cell.angle_gamma   90.00
#
_symmetry.space_group_name_H-M   'P 1'
#
loop_
_entity.id
_entity.type
_entity.pdbx_description
1 polymer ?
#
loop_
_entity_poly.entity_id
_entity_poly.type
_entity_poly.pdbx_seq_one_letter_code
_entity_poly.pdbx_strand_id
1 'polypeptide(L)'
;GGILDIELKNKSKDLEDYYQLHATFETLDPMGANFINSCLEQFAQTLKTEAQQYDAFHDEEKNLEVVMSILSNYVPQCVVRAEVNCKIEALKDKNIPDPQAFAENFKRAVEIAEIEPHRAVTHNKGIMNGVDAVVLATGNDFRAVEAGVHAYAARHGSYSSLTHVSIDDRLFKFWIEIPLALGTVGGLTSLHPLVKFSLELLGHPSARKLMEIVAVAGLAQNFAALKSLTTTGIQEGHMKMHLLNILNQFNATTDEKEKLVNYFKTHVVSFSAVEDALNQLRTIS
;
A
#
# COMPACT_ATOMS: atom_id res chain seq x y z
N GLY A 1 -7.98 18.77 15.80
CA GLY A 1 -6.60 18.53 15.37
C GLY A 1 -5.73 19.71 15.76
N GLY A 2 -4.42 19.53 15.69
CA GLY A 2 -3.41 20.51 16.11
C GLY A 2 -2.10 19.84 16.51
N ILE A 3 -1.22 20.62 17.13
CA ILE A 3 0.03 20.13 17.72
C ILE A 3 -0.32 19.37 19.00
N LEU A 4 0.15 18.13 19.14
CA LEU A 4 -0.08 17.28 20.30
C LEU A 4 1.11 17.28 21.25
N ASP A 5 2.33 17.33 20.70
CA ASP A 5 3.55 17.22 21.48
C ASP A 5 4.73 17.86 20.73
N ILE A 6 5.73 18.31 21.49
CA ILE A 6 7.00 18.86 20.98
C ILE A 6 8.13 18.35 21.86
N GLU A 7 9.09 17.65 21.26
CA GLU A 7 10.24 17.03 21.93
C GLU A 7 11.55 17.49 21.28
N LEU A 8 12.52 17.95 22.09
CA LEU A 8 13.88 18.23 21.62
C LEU A 8 14.73 16.96 21.75
N LYS A 9 15.21 16.42 20.62
CA LYS A 9 16.09 15.25 20.57
C LYS A 9 17.52 15.67 20.32
N ASN A 10 18.41 15.30 21.23
CA ASN A 10 19.86 15.43 21.01
C ASN A 10 20.37 14.23 20.21
N LYS A 11 20.89 14.51 19.00
CA LYS A 11 21.45 13.54 18.06
C LYS A 11 22.93 13.79 17.81
N SER A 12 23.61 14.52 18.70
CA SER A 12 25.03 14.88 18.62
C SER A 12 25.98 13.67 18.61
N LYS A 13 25.48 12.49 19.03
CA LYS A 13 26.23 11.22 18.91
C LYS A 13 26.30 10.69 17.48
N ASP A 14 25.31 11.02 16.65
CA ASP A 14 25.19 10.53 15.27
C ASP A 14 25.74 11.53 14.26
N LEU A 15 25.61 12.82 14.54
CA LEU A 15 26.18 13.93 13.77
C LEU A 15 26.47 15.08 14.72
N GLU A 16 27.68 15.65 14.65
CA GLU A 16 28.13 16.75 15.52
C GLU A 16 27.12 17.91 15.51
N ASP A 17 26.79 18.42 16.71
CA ASP A 17 25.82 19.49 16.96
C ASP A 17 24.44 19.31 16.31
N TYR A 18 24.03 18.06 16.11
CA TYR A 18 22.73 17.76 15.53
C TYR A 18 21.61 17.64 16.58
N TYR A 19 20.60 18.49 16.45
CA TYR A 19 19.39 18.48 17.27
C TYR A 19 18.14 18.42 16.39
N GLN A 20 17.08 17.78 16.90
CA GLN A 20 15.79 17.72 16.23
C GLN A 20 14.70 18.26 17.16
N LEU A 21 13.95 19.27 16.71
CA LEU A 21 12.68 19.63 17.34
C LEU A 21 11.57 18.78 16.70
N HIS A 22 11.24 17.67 17.34
CA HIS A 22 10.26 16.71 16.85
C HIS A 22 8.87 17.10 17.37
N ALA A 23 7.95 17.43 16.46
CA ALA A 23 6.57 17.72 16.81
C ALA A 23 5.60 16.65 16.29
N THR A 24 4.59 16.33 17.11
CA THR A 24 3.52 15.39 16.78
C THR A 24 2.23 16.15 16.50
N PHE A 25 1.49 15.74 15.47
CA PHE A 25 0.27 16.44 15.03
C PHE A 25 -0.92 15.48 14.88
N GLU A 26 -2.13 15.99 15.16
CA GLU A 26 -3.38 15.38 14.73
C GLU A 26 -4.02 16.25 13.63
N THR A 27 -4.10 15.73 12.41
CA THR A 27 -4.56 16.50 11.24
C THR A 27 -6.04 16.31 10.91
N LEU A 28 -6.74 15.41 11.60
CA LEU A 28 -8.14 15.01 11.34
C LEU A 28 -8.33 14.41 9.93
N ASP A 29 -9.13 15.07 9.08
CA ASP A 29 -9.49 14.58 7.74
C ASP A 29 -8.56 15.03 6.60
N PRO A 30 -7.79 16.12 6.73
CA PRO A 30 -6.64 16.36 5.86
C PRO A 30 -5.46 15.42 6.12
N MET A 31 -4.70 15.10 5.07
CA MET A 31 -3.37 14.50 5.23
C MET A 31 -2.45 15.44 6.04
N GLY A 32 -2.56 16.75 5.82
CA GLY A 32 -1.97 17.78 6.67
C GLY A 32 -0.53 18.18 6.35
N ALA A 33 0.08 17.70 5.25
CA ALA A 33 1.46 18.06 4.89
C ALA A 33 1.73 19.58 4.88
N ASN A 34 0.90 20.36 4.18
CA ASN A 34 1.07 21.82 4.12
C ASN A 34 0.89 22.48 5.50
N PHE A 35 -0.10 22.02 6.27
CA PHE A 35 -0.35 22.54 7.62
C PHE A 35 0.84 22.27 8.55
N ILE A 36 1.35 21.04 8.55
CA ILE A 36 2.51 20.64 9.34
C ILE A 36 3.74 21.47 8.95
N ASN A 37 4.03 21.60 7.66
CA ASN A 37 5.19 22.37 7.19
C ASN A 37 5.10 23.84 7.62
N SER A 38 3.94 24.49 7.47
CA SER A 38 3.75 25.86 7.96
C SER A 38 3.96 25.99 9.46
N CYS A 39 3.51 25.02 10.27
CA CYS A 39 3.80 25.00 11.70
C CYS A 39 5.30 24.82 11.99
N LEU A 40 5.99 23.92 11.29
CA LEU A 40 7.42 23.67 11.47
C LEU A 40 8.29 24.86 11.04
N GLU A 41 7.89 25.59 10.00
CA GLU A 41 8.53 26.85 9.59
C GLU A 41 8.37 27.92 10.68
N GLN A 42 7.16 28.03 11.25
CA GLN A 42 6.91 28.96 12.36
C GLN A 42 7.70 28.55 13.61
N PHE A 43 7.81 27.26 13.92
CA PHE A 43 8.61 26.76 15.03
C PHE A 43 10.09 27.12 14.88
N ALA A 44 10.64 26.98 13.67
CA ALA A 44 12.02 27.37 13.40
C ALA A 44 12.25 28.87 13.64
N GLN A 45 11.32 29.72 13.18
CA GLN A 45 11.41 31.15 13.40
C GLN A 45 11.34 31.50 14.89
N THR A 46 10.36 30.92 15.61
CA THR A 46 10.21 31.13 17.05
C THR A 46 11.44 30.64 17.81
N LEU A 47 11.95 29.43 17.53
CA LEU A 47 13.12 28.88 18.19
C LEU A 47 14.35 29.79 18.05
N LYS A 48 14.62 30.31 16.85
CA LYS A 48 15.72 31.26 16.63
C LYS A 48 15.53 32.55 17.41
N THR A 49 14.32 33.11 17.39
CA THR A 49 14.01 34.36 18.10
C THR A 49 14.14 34.20 19.62
N GLU A 50 13.59 33.13 20.18
CA GLU A 50 13.65 32.87 21.62
C GLU A 50 15.07 32.54 22.08
N ALA A 51 15.84 31.78 21.29
CA ALA A 51 17.24 31.47 21.62
C ALA A 51 18.10 32.74 21.76
N GLN A 52 17.90 33.74 20.90
CA GLN A 52 18.61 35.02 20.98
C GLN A 52 18.29 35.80 22.27
N GLN A 53 17.06 35.66 22.76
CA GLN A 53 16.57 36.34 23.97
C GLN A 53 16.80 35.52 25.25
N TYR A 54 17.21 34.26 25.13
CA TYR A 54 17.39 33.39 26.28
C TYR A 54 18.72 33.66 26.98
N ASP A 55 18.65 34.28 28.16
CA ASP A 55 19.83 34.77 28.89
C ASP A 55 20.83 33.67 29.31
N ALA A 56 20.37 32.42 29.43
CA ALA A 56 21.24 31.32 29.81
C ALA A 56 22.13 30.81 28.67
N PHE A 57 21.87 31.21 27.43
CA PHE A 57 22.71 30.85 26.28
C PHE A 57 23.87 31.82 26.12
N HIS A 58 25.06 31.27 25.83
CA HIS A 58 26.21 32.02 25.38
C HIS A 58 26.06 32.45 23.91
N ASP A 59 26.87 33.41 23.45
CA ASP A 59 26.76 33.97 22.09
C ASP A 59 26.83 32.91 20.98
N GLU A 60 27.62 31.86 21.17
CA GLU A 60 27.70 30.72 20.24
C GLU A 60 26.40 29.90 20.24
N GLU A 61 25.81 29.64 21.40
CA GLU A 61 24.55 28.88 21.55
C GLU A 61 23.33 29.67 21.04
N LYS A 62 23.41 31.00 21.03
CA LYS A 62 22.37 31.86 20.44
C LYS A 62 22.34 31.75 18.91
N ASN A 63 23.47 31.40 18.28
CA ASN A 63 23.63 31.40 16.84
C ASN A 63 23.13 30.09 16.20
N LEU A 64 21.87 29.72 16.49
CA LEU A 64 21.25 28.49 16.01
C LEU A 64 21.05 28.49 14.48
N GLU A 65 21.59 27.47 13.82
CA GLU A 65 21.29 27.17 12.44
C GLU A 65 20.14 26.16 12.34
N VAL A 66 19.01 26.58 11.76
CA VAL A 66 17.94 25.64 11.37
C VAL A 66 18.14 25.26 9.91
N VAL A 67 18.54 24.02 9.69
CA VAL A 67 18.84 23.47 8.36
C VAL A 67 17.57 23.24 7.54
N MET A 68 16.51 22.69 8.16
CA MET A 68 15.24 22.40 7.48
C MET A 68 14.06 22.27 8.46
N SER A 69 12.87 22.57 7.94
CA SER A 69 11.57 22.40 8.61
C SER A 69 10.66 21.62 7.69
N ILE A 70 10.50 20.32 7.92
CA ILE A 70 9.77 19.44 6.99
C ILE A 70 9.11 18.29 7.73
N LEU A 71 7.92 17.88 7.27
CA LEU A 71 7.26 16.68 7.77
C LEU A 71 8.08 15.40 7.50
N SER A 72 7.76 14.33 8.23
CA SER A 72 8.23 12.97 7.93
C SER A 72 7.10 12.15 7.29
N ASN A 73 7.38 11.48 6.17
CA ASN A 73 6.48 10.48 5.60
C ASN A 73 6.57 9.12 6.33
N TYR A 74 7.59 8.92 7.16
CA TYR A 74 7.67 7.76 8.04
C TYR A 74 6.81 8.02 9.27
N VAL A 75 5.58 7.50 9.24
CA VAL A 75 4.53 7.68 10.27
C VAL A 75 4.18 6.35 10.96
N PRO A 76 5.13 5.71 11.67
CA PRO A 76 4.93 4.38 12.26
C PRO A 76 3.89 4.36 13.40
N GLN A 77 3.37 5.51 13.81
CA GLN A 77 2.30 5.63 14.81
C GLN A 77 0.90 5.73 14.18
N CYS A 78 0.81 5.93 12.86
CA CYS A 78 -0.46 6.02 12.13
C CYS A 78 -0.80 4.67 11.47
N VAL A 79 -0.84 3.62 12.28
CA VAL A 79 -0.99 2.23 11.80
C VAL A 79 -2.46 1.87 11.68
N VAL A 80 -2.79 1.25 10.55
CA VAL A 80 -4.07 0.61 10.31
C VAL A 80 -3.89 -0.89 10.32
N ARG A 81 -4.79 -1.57 11.01
CA ARG A 81 -4.88 -3.02 11.03
C ARG A 81 -6.17 -3.48 10.37
N ALA A 82 -6.06 -4.43 9.45
CA ALA A 82 -7.20 -5.12 8.86
C ALA A 82 -6.97 -6.63 8.92
N GLU A 83 -8.02 -7.40 9.18
CA GLU A 83 -7.94 -8.86 9.27
C GLU A 83 -9.17 -9.55 8.68
N VAL A 84 -8.95 -10.76 8.17
CA VAL A 84 -9.99 -11.69 7.75
C VAL A 84 -9.75 -13.02 8.44
N ASN A 85 -10.82 -13.67 8.89
CA ASN A 85 -10.74 -15.00 9.48
C ASN A 85 -11.92 -15.86 9.02
N CYS A 86 -11.67 -17.17 8.92
CA CYS A 86 -12.69 -18.15 8.62
C CYS A 86 -12.24 -19.54 9.10
N LYS A 87 -13.18 -20.46 9.21
CA LYS A 87 -12.82 -21.88 9.37
C LYS A 87 -12.13 -22.36 8.09
N ILE A 88 -11.13 -23.22 8.21
CA ILE A 88 -10.39 -23.77 7.05
C ILE A 88 -11.35 -24.37 6.02
N GLU A 89 -12.41 -25.05 6.45
CA GLU A 89 -13.37 -25.68 5.54
C GLU A 89 -14.11 -24.64 4.65
N ALA A 90 -14.19 -23.39 5.09
CA ALA A 90 -14.79 -22.29 4.32
C ALA A 90 -13.86 -21.73 3.22
N LEU A 91 -12.58 -22.13 3.19
CA LEU A 91 -11.66 -21.79 2.10
C LEU A 91 -11.90 -22.63 0.84
N LYS A 92 -12.81 -23.62 0.90
CA LYS A 92 -13.15 -24.47 -0.23
C LYS A 92 -13.65 -23.64 -1.40
N ASP A 93 -13.01 -23.86 -2.54
CA ASP A 93 -13.32 -23.18 -3.80
C ASP A 93 -13.05 -24.15 -4.96
N LYS A 94 -13.53 -23.84 -6.16
CA LYS A 94 -13.23 -24.66 -7.35
C LYS A 94 -11.72 -24.88 -7.54
N ASN A 95 -10.91 -23.87 -7.21
CA ASN A 95 -9.46 -23.91 -7.32
C ASN A 95 -8.76 -24.33 -6.01
N ILE A 96 -9.53 -24.65 -4.96
CA ILE A 96 -9.05 -25.08 -3.64
C ILE A 96 -9.76 -26.40 -3.28
N PRO A 97 -9.34 -27.54 -3.84
CA PRO A 97 -9.98 -28.83 -3.60
C PRO A 97 -9.69 -29.37 -2.18
N ASP A 98 -8.51 -29.07 -1.65
CA ASP A 98 -8.09 -29.38 -0.28
C ASP A 98 -7.84 -28.07 0.50
N PRO A 99 -8.82 -27.62 1.31
CA PRO A 99 -8.69 -26.39 2.08
C PRO A 99 -7.60 -26.44 3.14
N GLN A 100 -7.30 -27.62 3.70
CA GLN A 100 -6.27 -27.79 4.72
C GLN A 100 -4.89 -27.60 4.09
N ALA A 101 -4.60 -28.33 3.01
CA ALA A 101 -3.34 -28.17 2.28
C ALA A 101 -3.16 -26.74 1.74
N PHE A 102 -4.24 -26.11 1.29
CA PHE A 102 -4.20 -24.71 0.87
C PHE A 102 -3.83 -23.77 2.01
N ALA A 103 -4.46 -23.89 3.18
CA ALA A 103 -4.16 -23.04 4.32
C ALA A 103 -2.69 -23.20 4.77
N GLU A 104 -2.18 -24.42 4.80
CA GLU A 104 -0.78 -24.72 5.15
C GLU A 104 0.21 -24.14 4.13
N ASN A 105 -0.06 -24.31 2.83
CA ASN A 105 0.77 -23.71 1.77
C ASN A 105 0.72 -22.19 1.77
N PHE A 106 -0.47 -21.62 2.03
CA PHE A 106 -0.65 -20.18 2.16
C PHE A 106 0.17 -19.66 3.35
N LYS A 107 0.07 -20.32 4.52
CA LYS A 107 0.87 -20.01 5.70
C LYS A 107 2.36 -20.04 5.40
N ARG A 108 2.82 -21.11 4.76
CA ARG A 108 4.22 -21.26 4.35
C ARG A 108 4.67 -20.14 3.40
N ALA A 109 3.83 -19.72 2.46
CA ALA A 109 4.16 -18.64 1.52
C ALA A 109 4.33 -17.28 2.22
N VAL A 110 3.50 -16.98 3.23
CA VAL A 110 3.66 -15.78 4.07
C VAL A 110 4.93 -15.88 4.91
N GLU A 111 5.19 -17.02 5.57
CA GLU A 111 6.41 -17.23 6.37
C GLU A 111 7.68 -17.05 5.52
N ILE A 112 7.70 -17.53 4.27
CA ILE A 112 8.81 -17.28 3.34
C ILE A 112 8.98 -15.77 3.10
N ALA A 113 7.89 -15.03 2.90
CA ALA A 113 7.95 -13.57 2.73
C ALA A 113 8.35 -12.82 4.02
N GLU A 114 8.17 -13.42 5.20
CA GLU A 114 8.63 -12.83 6.45
C GLU A 114 10.14 -12.95 6.65
N ILE A 115 10.76 -14.03 6.14
CA ILE A 115 12.18 -14.34 6.35
C ILE A 115 13.09 -14.02 5.15
N GLU A 116 12.58 -14.00 3.92
CA GLU A 116 13.36 -13.82 2.69
C GLU A 116 13.07 -12.45 2.04
N PRO A 117 13.98 -11.46 2.14
CA PRO A 117 13.78 -10.12 1.59
C PRO A 117 13.43 -10.09 0.09
N HIS A 118 14.01 -10.98 -0.73
CA HIS A 118 13.66 -11.04 -2.15
C HIS A 118 12.18 -11.37 -2.38
N ARG A 119 11.62 -12.27 -1.56
CA ARG A 119 10.20 -12.59 -1.62
C ARG A 119 9.37 -11.48 -0.99
N ALA A 120 9.80 -10.94 0.15
CA ALA A 120 9.13 -9.85 0.86
C ALA A 120 8.86 -8.65 -0.06
N VAL A 121 9.84 -8.23 -0.87
CA VAL A 121 9.68 -7.11 -1.82
C VAL A 121 8.55 -7.40 -2.81
N THR A 122 8.54 -8.60 -3.41
CA THR A 122 7.51 -8.99 -4.38
C THR A 122 6.13 -9.15 -3.72
N HIS A 123 6.12 -9.65 -2.48
CA HIS A 123 4.93 -9.83 -1.67
C HIS A 123 4.27 -8.50 -1.33
N ASN A 124 5.06 -7.54 -0.85
CA ASN A 124 4.61 -6.21 -0.50
C ASN A 124 4.22 -5.41 -1.74
N LYS A 125 4.94 -5.54 -2.87
CA LYS A 125 4.49 -4.99 -4.16
C LYS A 125 3.07 -5.45 -4.51
N GLY A 126 2.75 -6.72 -4.24
CA GLY A 126 1.41 -7.26 -4.43
C GLY A 126 0.34 -6.57 -3.57
N ILE A 127 0.67 -6.22 -2.32
CA ILE A 127 -0.19 -5.39 -1.45
C ILE A 127 -0.38 -4.00 -2.07
N MET A 128 0.72 -3.37 -2.48
CA MET A 128 0.73 -2.00 -2.97
C MET A 128 -0.07 -1.82 -4.27
N ASN A 129 -0.15 -2.85 -5.13
CA ASN A 129 -1.07 -2.84 -6.27
C ASN A 129 -2.53 -2.50 -5.89
N GLY A 130 -3.00 -2.98 -4.73
CA GLY A 130 -4.35 -2.72 -4.24
C GLY A 130 -4.45 -1.39 -3.51
N VAL A 131 -3.45 -1.09 -2.67
CA VAL A 131 -3.35 0.17 -1.92
C VAL A 131 -3.30 1.37 -2.87
N ASP A 132 -2.35 1.38 -3.80
CA ASP A 132 -2.12 2.49 -4.71
C ASP A 132 -3.30 2.75 -5.63
N ALA A 133 -4.02 1.70 -6.04
CA ALA A 133 -5.21 1.84 -6.87
C ALA A 133 -6.28 2.69 -6.17
N VAL A 134 -6.54 2.42 -4.88
CA VAL A 134 -7.52 3.19 -4.10
C VAL A 134 -6.97 4.57 -3.72
N VAL A 135 -5.70 4.66 -3.35
CA VAL A 135 -5.03 5.94 -3.03
C VAL A 135 -5.08 6.90 -4.22
N LEU A 136 -4.77 6.42 -5.42
CA LEU A 136 -4.82 7.21 -6.65
C LEU A 136 -6.26 7.62 -7.00
N ALA A 137 -7.22 6.67 -6.94
CA ALA A 137 -8.62 6.94 -7.24
C ALA A 137 -9.23 7.99 -6.28
N THR A 138 -8.76 8.04 -5.04
CA THR A 138 -9.19 9.00 -4.02
C THR A 138 -8.32 10.26 -3.96
N GLY A 139 -7.41 10.46 -4.93
CA GLY A 139 -6.62 11.68 -5.08
C GLY A 139 -5.59 11.92 -3.97
N ASN A 140 -5.16 10.86 -3.30
CA ASN A 140 -4.11 10.91 -2.27
C ASN A 140 -2.71 10.69 -2.87
N ASP A 141 -1.66 11.06 -2.12
CA ASP A 141 -0.28 10.90 -2.55
C ASP A 141 0.22 9.47 -2.33
N PHE A 142 0.25 8.67 -3.40
CA PHE A 142 0.75 7.29 -3.32
C PHE A 142 2.24 7.19 -3.01
N ARG A 143 3.06 8.21 -3.33
CA ARG A 143 4.50 8.18 -3.04
C ARG A 143 4.75 8.32 -1.54
N ALA A 144 3.98 9.18 -0.87
CA ALA A 144 4.03 9.32 0.58
C ALA A 144 3.66 8.01 1.29
N VAL A 145 2.61 7.33 0.78
CA VAL A 145 2.18 6.02 1.28
C VAL A 145 3.27 4.96 1.07
N GLU A 146 3.75 4.79 -0.17
CA GLU A 146 4.79 3.81 -0.52
C GLU A 146 6.06 3.98 0.32
N ALA A 147 6.56 5.21 0.46
CA ALA A 147 7.75 5.50 1.26
C ALA A 147 7.57 5.11 2.73
N GLY A 148 6.44 5.46 3.34
CA GLY A 148 6.15 5.12 4.73
C GLY A 148 5.95 3.62 4.94
N VAL A 149 5.21 2.97 4.04
CA VAL A 149 4.89 1.54 4.10
C VAL A 149 6.15 0.69 3.93
N HIS A 150 6.99 0.98 2.94
CA HIS A 150 8.23 0.23 2.72
C HIS A 150 9.30 0.49 3.78
N ALA A 151 9.39 1.71 4.34
CA ALA A 151 10.23 1.95 5.51
C ALA A 151 9.74 1.14 6.73
N TYR A 152 8.42 1.06 6.93
CA TYR A 152 7.82 0.27 8.01
C TYR A 152 8.04 -1.23 7.87
N ALA A 153 8.09 -1.75 6.63
CA ALA A 153 8.46 -3.14 6.36
C ALA A 153 9.87 -3.50 6.85
N ALA A 154 10.77 -2.51 6.99
CA ALA A 154 12.16 -2.70 7.44
C ALA A 154 12.41 -2.28 8.90
N ARG A 155 11.37 -1.90 9.66
CA ARG A 155 11.49 -1.31 11.02
C ARG A 155 12.20 -2.18 12.06
N HIS A 156 12.31 -3.48 11.83
CA HIS A 156 12.96 -4.44 12.72
C HIS A 156 14.39 -4.81 12.27
N GLY A 157 14.99 -4.04 11.37
CA GLY A 157 16.36 -4.21 10.90
C GLY A 157 16.51 -5.06 9.63
N SER A 158 15.48 -5.81 9.24
CA SER A 158 15.39 -6.50 7.95
C SER A 158 14.04 -6.22 7.30
N TYR A 159 14.03 -6.13 5.97
CA TYR A 159 12.81 -5.94 5.19
C TYR A 159 11.97 -7.23 5.19
N SER A 160 10.72 -7.15 5.62
CA SER A 160 9.84 -8.29 5.85
C SER A 160 8.43 -8.07 5.27
N SER A 161 7.59 -9.10 5.33
CA SER A 161 6.17 -9.05 4.94
C SER A 161 5.40 -8.07 5.82
N LEU A 162 4.47 -7.32 5.22
CA LEU A 162 3.51 -6.45 5.91
C LEU A 162 2.23 -7.18 6.36
N THR A 163 2.06 -8.42 5.89
CA THR A 163 0.94 -9.28 6.25
C THR A 163 1.40 -10.51 7.01
N HIS A 164 0.52 -11.05 7.83
CA HIS A 164 0.80 -12.18 8.70
C HIS A 164 -0.38 -13.16 8.68
N VAL A 165 -0.12 -14.41 9.04
CA VAL A 165 -1.12 -15.47 9.02
C VAL A 165 -0.94 -16.41 10.20
N SER A 166 -2.04 -16.87 10.78
CA SER A 166 -2.07 -17.92 11.79
C SER A 166 -3.13 -18.96 11.46
N ILE A 167 -2.87 -20.17 11.95
CA ILE A 167 -3.81 -21.30 11.88
C ILE A 167 -3.89 -21.88 13.28
N ASP A 168 -5.01 -21.63 13.96
CA ASP A 168 -5.25 -22.03 15.34
C ASP A 168 -6.60 -22.75 15.41
N ASP A 169 -6.67 -23.97 15.92
CA ASP A 169 -7.93 -24.74 16.06
C ASP A 169 -8.81 -24.78 14.79
N ARG A 170 -8.19 -24.96 13.62
CA ARG A 170 -8.83 -24.92 12.28
C ARG A 170 -9.41 -23.55 11.89
N LEU A 171 -9.05 -22.49 12.59
CA LEU A 171 -9.33 -21.12 12.19
C LEU A 171 -8.15 -20.58 11.39
N PHE A 172 -8.39 -20.23 10.13
CA PHE A 172 -7.46 -19.47 9.32
C PHE A 172 -7.65 -17.99 9.61
N LYS A 173 -6.58 -17.30 10.00
CA LYS A 173 -6.57 -15.85 10.22
C LYS A 173 -5.46 -15.20 9.41
N PHE A 174 -5.79 -14.17 8.65
CA PHE A 174 -4.86 -13.43 7.80
C PHE A 174 -5.05 -11.93 8.02
N TRP A 175 -3.97 -11.18 8.27
CA TRP A 175 -4.05 -9.77 8.60
C TRP A 175 -2.89 -8.95 8.06
N ILE A 176 -3.08 -7.63 8.02
CA ILE A 176 -2.11 -6.63 7.59
C ILE A 176 -1.98 -5.55 8.66
N GLU A 177 -0.76 -5.03 8.83
CA GLU A 177 -0.48 -3.83 9.62
C GLU A 177 0.39 -2.88 8.80
N ILE A 178 -0.18 -1.75 8.37
CA ILE A 178 0.51 -0.76 7.52
C ILE A 178 0.29 0.66 8.02
N PRO A 179 1.31 1.53 7.97
CA PRO A 179 1.13 2.95 8.23
C PRO A 179 0.42 3.59 7.04
N LEU A 180 -0.67 4.29 7.29
CA LEU A 180 -1.41 5.05 6.29
C LEU A 180 -1.67 6.44 6.85
N ALA A 181 -1.33 7.48 6.08
CA ALA A 181 -1.70 8.86 6.37
C ALA A 181 -2.39 9.41 5.12
N LEU A 182 -3.72 9.32 5.11
CA LEU A 182 -4.55 9.75 3.99
C LEU A 182 -5.43 10.93 4.39
N GLY A 183 -5.90 11.67 3.40
CA GLY A 183 -6.88 12.73 3.57
C GLY A 183 -8.12 12.52 2.71
N THR A 184 -9.24 13.03 3.21
CA THR A 184 -10.51 13.17 2.46
C THR A 184 -10.82 14.65 2.18
N VAL A 185 -10.09 15.57 2.81
CA VAL A 185 -10.20 17.02 2.63
C VAL A 185 -8.86 17.63 2.20
N GLY A 186 -8.92 18.55 1.24
CA GLY A 186 -7.77 19.33 0.79
C GLY A 186 -7.00 18.74 -0.40
N GLY A 187 -6.19 19.57 -1.06
CA GLY A 187 -5.43 19.17 -2.23
C GLY A 187 -6.31 18.77 -3.42
N LEU A 188 -5.99 17.67 -4.09
CA LEU A 188 -6.72 17.17 -5.26
C LEU A 188 -8.10 16.60 -4.92
N THR A 189 -8.37 16.23 -3.66
CA THR A 189 -9.60 15.55 -3.26
C THR A 189 -10.86 16.37 -3.54
N SER A 190 -10.75 17.71 -3.47
CA SER A 190 -11.83 18.66 -3.73
C SER A 190 -11.79 19.31 -5.12
N LEU A 191 -10.74 19.06 -5.91
CA LEU A 191 -10.55 19.71 -7.22
C LEU A 191 -10.86 18.76 -8.38
N HIS A 192 -10.43 17.50 -8.30
CA HIS A 192 -10.56 16.57 -9.42
C HIS A 192 -11.95 15.90 -9.45
N PRO A 193 -12.74 16.03 -10.54
CA PRO A 193 -14.12 15.49 -10.58
C PRO A 193 -14.23 13.99 -10.31
N LEU A 194 -13.32 13.18 -10.86
CA LEU A 194 -13.33 11.72 -10.63
C LEU A 194 -12.94 11.34 -9.19
N VAL A 195 -12.19 12.18 -8.48
CA VAL A 195 -11.84 11.93 -7.09
C VAL A 195 -13.06 12.18 -6.20
N LYS A 196 -13.81 13.25 -6.46
CA LYS A 196 -15.09 13.51 -5.78
C LYS A 196 -16.06 12.35 -5.97
N PHE A 197 -16.22 11.90 -7.21
CA PHE A 197 -17.05 10.74 -7.53
C PHE A 197 -16.58 9.48 -6.80
N SER A 198 -15.27 9.22 -6.75
CA SER A 198 -14.73 8.05 -6.04
C SER A 198 -15.03 8.10 -4.55
N LEU A 199 -14.92 9.27 -3.90
CA LEU A 199 -15.27 9.44 -2.49
C LEU A 199 -16.79 9.33 -2.25
N GLU A 200 -17.62 9.82 -3.18
CA GLU A 200 -19.08 9.65 -3.16
C GLU A 200 -19.48 8.18 -3.28
N LEU A 201 -18.86 7.44 -4.21
CA LEU A 201 -19.07 6.01 -4.41
C LEU A 201 -18.74 5.21 -3.14
N LEU A 202 -17.74 5.65 -2.38
CA LEU A 202 -17.36 5.06 -1.09
C LEU A 202 -18.24 5.54 0.08
N GLY A 203 -19.25 6.37 -0.17
CA GLY A 203 -20.17 6.88 0.86
C GLY A 203 -19.59 7.99 1.73
N HIS A 204 -18.69 8.83 1.17
CA HIS A 204 -18.02 9.94 1.86
C HIS A 204 -17.37 9.54 3.19
N PRO A 205 -16.40 8.61 3.18
CA PRO A 205 -15.73 8.19 4.41
C PRO A 205 -14.94 9.34 5.05
N SER A 206 -14.71 9.26 6.37
CA SER A 206 -13.67 10.05 7.03
C SER A 206 -12.27 9.56 6.62
N ALA A 207 -11.21 10.32 6.91
CA ALA A 207 -9.85 9.87 6.63
C ALA A 207 -9.54 8.52 7.30
N ARG A 208 -9.92 8.35 8.58
CA ARG A 208 -9.78 7.07 9.30
C ARG A 208 -10.48 5.94 8.57
N LYS A 209 -11.72 6.16 8.12
CA LYS A 209 -12.48 5.13 7.42
C LYS A 209 -11.90 4.81 6.03
N LEU A 210 -11.41 5.80 5.32
CA LEU A 210 -10.72 5.61 4.04
C LEU A 210 -9.46 4.76 4.23
N MET A 211 -8.67 5.04 5.27
CA MET A 211 -7.47 4.27 5.59
C MET A 211 -7.78 2.78 5.88
N GLU A 212 -8.88 2.49 6.59
CA GLU A 212 -9.37 1.10 6.75
C GLU A 212 -9.71 0.44 5.41
N ILE A 213 -10.43 1.13 4.53
CA ILE A 213 -10.81 0.61 3.20
C ILE A 213 -9.56 0.30 2.37
N VAL A 214 -8.57 1.19 2.39
CA VAL A 214 -7.29 1.02 1.67
C VAL A 214 -6.50 -0.17 2.21
N ALA A 215 -6.44 -0.35 3.54
CA ALA A 215 -5.78 -1.51 4.15
C ALA A 215 -6.48 -2.83 3.76
N VAL A 216 -7.81 -2.85 3.72
CA VAL A 216 -8.57 -4.02 3.25
C VAL A 216 -8.32 -4.30 1.77
N ALA A 217 -8.22 -3.26 0.92
CA ALA A 217 -7.87 -3.44 -0.49
C ALA A 217 -6.48 -4.07 -0.68
N GLY A 218 -5.50 -3.63 0.10
CA GLY A 218 -4.17 -4.23 0.14
C GLY A 218 -4.18 -5.69 0.61
N LEU A 219 -4.90 -5.99 1.69
CA LEU A 219 -5.06 -7.34 2.22
C LEU A 219 -5.73 -8.28 1.20
N ALA A 220 -6.81 -7.83 0.56
CA ALA A 220 -7.53 -8.60 -0.44
C ALA A 220 -6.65 -8.89 -1.67
N GLN A 221 -5.87 -7.90 -2.12
CA GLN A 221 -4.96 -8.09 -3.25
C GLN A 221 -3.84 -9.08 -2.93
N ASN A 222 -3.29 -9.04 -1.71
CA ASN A 222 -2.29 -10.00 -1.27
C ASN A 222 -2.86 -11.42 -1.12
N PHE A 223 -4.07 -11.55 -0.56
CA PHE A 223 -4.78 -12.83 -0.50
C PHE A 223 -4.97 -13.43 -1.90
N ALA A 224 -5.43 -12.63 -2.86
CA ALA A 224 -5.63 -13.08 -4.24
C ALA A 224 -4.32 -13.53 -4.90
N ALA A 225 -3.22 -12.78 -4.69
CA ALA A 225 -1.90 -13.13 -5.21
C ALA A 225 -1.37 -14.44 -4.61
N LEU A 226 -1.45 -14.60 -3.28
CA LEU A 226 -1.04 -15.82 -2.58
C LEU A 226 -1.91 -17.01 -2.97
N LYS A 227 -3.23 -16.81 -3.07
CA LYS A 227 -4.17 -17.84 -3.54
C LYS A 227 -3.76 -18.34 -4.92
N SER A 228 -3.50 -17.43 -5.85
CA SER A 228 -3.08 -17.80 -7.20
C SER A 228 -1.73 -18.53 -7.20
N LEU A 229 -0.73 -18.07 -6.45
CA LEU A 229 0.60 -18.70 -6.36
C LEU A 229 0.59 -20.11 -5.76
N THR A 230 -0.32 -20.38 -4.83
CA THR A 230 -0.39 -21.65 -4.09
C THR A 230 -1.40 -22.64 -4.66
N THR A 231 -2.11 -22.27 -5.74
CA THR A 231 -3.11 -23.13 -6.41
C THR A 231 -2.76 -23.37 -7.88
N THR A 232 -3.22 -22.50 -8.79
CA THR A 232 -3.11 -22.66 -10.25
C THR A 232 -1.85 -22.03 -10.85
N GLY A 233 -1.15 -21.18 -10.08
CA GLY A 233 -0.07 -20.31 -10.53
C GLY A 233 -0.57 -18.97 -11.10
N ILE A 234 0.26 -17.93 -11.01
CA ILE A 234 -0.07 -16.55 -11.47
C ILE A 234 -0.31 -16.49 -12.98
N GLN A 235 0.44 -17.26 -13.77
CA GLN A 235 0.46 -17.13 -15.21
C GLN A 235 -0.88 -17.48 -15.85
N GLU A 236 -1.61 -18.48 -15.33
CA GLU A 236 -2.89 -18.87 -15.92
C GLU A 236 -3.94 -17.74 -15.83
N GLY A 237 -4.07 -17.09 -14.67
CA GLY A 237 -5.00 -15.98 -14.48
C GLY A 237 -4.55 -14.70 -15.19
N HIS A 238 -3.25 -14.40 -15.13
CA HIS A 238 -2.67 -13.22 -15.77
C HIS A 238 -2.80 -13.28 -17.29
N MET A 239 -2.52 -14.43 -17.91
CA MET A 239 -2.63 -14.59 -19.36
C MET A 239 -4.08 -14.50 -19.84
N LYS A 240 -5.06 -14.97 -19.05
CA LYS A 240 -6.49 -14.75 -19.35
C LYS A 240 -6.86 -13.27 -19.37
N MET A 241 -6.28 -12.43 -18.50
CA MET A 241 -6.49 -10.97 -18.55
C MET A 241 -5.77 -10.30 -19.74
N HIS A 242 -4.60 -10.82 -20.15
CA HIS A 242 -3.88 -10.32 -21.33
C HIS A 242 -4.45 -10.77 -22.67
N LEU A 243 -5.36 -11.75 -22.67
CA LEU A 243 -5.96 -12.28 -23.89
C LEU A 243 -6.48 -11.18 -24.82
N LEU A 244 -7.24 -10.21 -24.29
CA LEU A 244 -7.75 -9.10 -25.09
C LEU A 244 -6.64 -8.20 -25.64
N ASN A 245 -5.55 -8.01 -24.90
CA ASN A 245 -4.39 -7.23 -25.38
C ASN A 245 -3.69 -7.95 -26.54
N ILE A 246 -3.49 -9.27 -26.42
CA ILE A 246 -2.89 -10.10 -27.47
C ILE A 246 -3.78 -10.10 -28.72
N LEU A 247 -5.09 -10.28 -28.56
CA LEU A 247 -6.06 -10.23 -29.65
C LEU A 247 -6.09 -8.84 -30.32
N ASN A 248 -5.96 -7.76 -29.56
CA ASN A 248 -5.83 -6.41 -30.11
C ASN A 248 -4.53 -6.25 -30.93
N GLN A 249 -3.40 -6.80 -30.49
CA GLN A 249 -2.14 -6.77 -31.24
C GLN A 249 -2.28 -7.48 -32.60
N PHE A 250 -3.05 -8.56 -32.67
CA PHE A 250 -3.35 -9.27 -33.92
C PHE A 250 -4.50 -8.66 -34.73
N ASN A 251 -4.97 -7.46 -34.36
CA ASN A 251 -6.11 -6.77 -34.97
C ASN A 251 -7.36 -7.66 -35.09
N ALA A 252 -7.63 -8.47 -34.07
CA ALA A 252 -8.79 -9.35 -34.07
C ALA A 252 -10.10 -8.54 -34.08
N THR A 253 -11.04 -8.97 -34.93
CA THR A 253 -12.38 -8.40 -35.03
C THR A 253 -13.20 -8.70 -33.77
N THR A 254 -14.33 -8.02 -33.59
CA THR A 254 -15.22 -8.24 -32.44
C THR A 254 -15.73 -9.68 -32.36
N ASP A 255 -16.08 -10.28 -33.50
CA ASP A 255 -16.55 -11.67 -33.58
C ASP A 255 -15.43 -12.67 -33.26
N GLU A 256 -14.21 -12.43 -33.78
CA GLU A 256 -13.03 -13.24 -33.45
C GLU A 256 -12.71 -13.19 -31.94
N LYS A 257 -12.80 -11.99 -31.35
CA LYS A 257 -12.59 -11.81 -29.91
C LYS A 257 -13.60 -12.57 -29.08
N GLU A 258 -14.88 -12.53 -29.41
CA GLU A 258 -15.92 -13.23 -28.67
C GLU A 258 -15.72 -14.75 -28.71
N LYS A 259 -15.43 -15.30 -29.89
CA LYS A 259 -15.16 -16.73 -30.08
C LYS A 259 -13.92 -17.19 -29.32
N LEU A 260 -12.82 -16.43 -29.41
CA LEU A 260 -11.57 -16.80 -28.74
C LEU A 260 -11.62 -16.59 -27.22
N VAL A 261 -12.32 -15.56 -26.73
CA VAL A 261 -12.58 -15.40 -25.28
C VAL A 261 -13.34 -16.59 -24.74
N ASN A 262 -14.33 -17.13 -25.47
CA ASN A 262 -15.04 -18.34 -25.06
C ASN A 262 -14.16 -19.59 -25.11
N TYR A 263 -13.36 -19.76 -26.17
CA TYR A 263 -12.44 -20.89 -26.31
C TYR A 263 -11.43 -20.96 -25.16
N PHE A 264 -10.81 -19.84 -24.80
CA PHE A 264 -9.79 -19.77 -23.74
C PHE A 264 -10.33 -19.78 -22.30
N LYS A 265 -11.66 -19.91 -22.09
CA LYS A 265 -12.20 -20.19 -20.76
C LYS A 265 -11.69 -21.51 -20.19
N THR A 266 -11.49 -22.50 -21.06
CA THR A 266 -11.09 -23.88 -20.71
C THR A 266 -9.72 -24.28 -21.25
N HIS A 267 -9.04 -23.40 -21.99
CA HIS A 267 -7.73 -23.66 -22.59
C HIS A 267 -6.68 -22.71 -22.02
N VAL A 268 -5.43 -23.18 -21.95
CA VAL A 268 -4.30 -22.38 -21.45
C VAL A 268 -4.00 -21.25 -22.43
N VAL A 269 -3.94 -20.02 -21.92
CA VAL A 269 -3.60 -18.85 -22.73
C VAL A 269 -2.09 -18.69 -22.79
N SER A 270 -1.54 -18.66 -24.01
CA SER A 270 -0.17 -18.24 -24.31
C SER A 270 -0.18 -17.42 -25.59
N PHE A 271 0.85 -16.62 -25.83
CA PHE A 271 0.93 -15.80 -27.05
C PHE A 271 0.79 -16.66 -28.32
N SER A 272 1.54 -17.77 -28.39
CA SER A 272 1.48 -18.72 -29.52
C SER A 272 0.12 -19.40 -29.63
N ALA A 273 -0.48 -19.84 -28.52
CA ALA A 273 -1.80 -20.49 -28.58
C ALA A 273 -2.89 -19.53 -29.10
N VAL A 274 -2.83 -18.24 -28.74
CA VAL A 274 -3.77 -17.24 -29.23
C VAL A 274 -3.57 -16.97 -30.72
N GLU A 275 -2.32 -16.88 -31.18
CA GLU A 275 -1.97 -16.74 -32.59
C GLU A 275 -2.47 -17.92 -33.43
N ASP A 276 -2.20 -19.15 -32.99
CA ASP A 276 -2.62 -20.37 -33.67
C ASP A 276 -4.14 -20.48 -33.75
N ALA A 277 -4.84 -20.23 -32.64
CA ALA A 277 -6.30 -20.30 -32.58
C ALA A 277 -6.95 -19.22 -33.47
N LEU A 278 -6.38 -18.01 -33.51
CA LEU A 278 -6.86 -16.93 -34.39
C LEU A 278 -6.63 -17.27 -35.86
N ASN A 279 -5.46 -17.81 -36.21
CA ASN A 279 -5.16 -18.22 -37.58
C ASN A 279 -6.07 -19.35 -38.04
N GLN A 280 -6.34 -20.34 -37.19
CA GLN A 280 -7.32 -21.39 -37.48
C GLN A 280 -8.72 -20.81 -37.71
N LEU A 281 -9.15 -19.87 -36.86
CA LEU A 281 -10.46 -19.24 -36.99
C LEU A 281 -10.61 -18.49 -38.31
N ARG A 282 -9.55 -17.79 -38.76
CA ARG A 282 -9.50 -17.07 -40.03
C ARG A 282 -9.42 -17.97 -41.26
N THR A 283 -8.88 -19.18 -41.11
CA THR A 283 -8.76 -20.14 -42.22
C THR A 283 -10.08 -20.87 -42.50
N ILE A 284 -10.96 -20.94 -41.50
CA ILE A 284 -12.26 -21.63 -41.56
C ILE A 284 -13.39 -20.67 -42.02
N SER A 285 -13.14 -19.36 -42.03
CA SER A 285 -14.10 -18.31 -42.37
C SER A 285 -13.95 -17.78 -43.79
#